data_AF-A0A7Z9RHT5-F1
#
_entry.id   AF-A0A7Z9RHT5-F1
#
_cell.length_a   1.000
_cell.length_b   1.000
_cell.length_c   1.000
_cell.angle_alpha   90.00
_cell.angle_beta   90.00
_cell.angle_gamma   90.00
#
_symmetry.space_group_name_H-M   'P 1'
#
loop_
_entity.id
_entity.type
_entity.pdbx_description
1 polymer ?
#
loop_
_entity_poly.entity_id
_entity_poly.type
_entity_poly.pdbx_seq_one_letter_code
_entity_poly.pdbx_strand_id
1 'polypeptide(L)'
;MNFDDSHLIIATAVFAVTYAVIVWDRFNRAVVALSGAVLMILLGMITQEAAIEGVDFNTLGLLVGMMAMVTISRQTGMFEYVAILS
;
A
#
# COMPACT_ATOMS: atom_id res chain seq x y z
N MET A 1 -16.56 30.64 -1.37
CA MET A 1 -15.46 29.72 -1.03
C MET A 1 -16.14 28.43 -0.60
N ASN A 2 -16.30 27.49 -1.54
CA ASN A 2 -17.15 26.33 -1.35
C ASN A 2 -16.46 25.36 -0.38
N PHE A 3 -17.21 24.79 0.55
CA PHE A 3 -16.71 23.80 1.49
C PHE A 3 -16.13 22.55 0.79
N ASP A 4 -16.56 22.28 -0.44
CA ASP A 4 -16.02 21.22 -1.31
C ASP A 4 -14.55 21.47 -1.72
N ASP A 5 -14.19 22.71 -2.06
CA ASP A 5 -12.82 23.05 -2.50
C ASP A 5 -11.80 22.80 -1.38
N SER A 6 -12.15 23.11 -0.14
CA SER A 6 -11.27 22.92 1.02
C SER A 6 -10.95 21.45 1.25
N HIS A 7 -11.93 20.55 1.07
CA HIS A 7 -11.74 19.11 1.22
C HIS A 7 -10.81 18.57 0.12
N LEU A 8 -11.03 18.99 -1.13
CA LEU A 8 -10.19 18.60 -2.25
C LEU A 8 -8.74 19.07 -2.08
N ILE A 9 -8.53 20.31 -1.61
CA ILE A 9 -7.19 20.84 -1.35
C ILE A 9 -6.48 20.05 -0.24
N ILE A 10 -7.18 19.73 0.86
CA ILE A 10 -6.59 18.97 1.98
C ILE A 10 -6.27 17.53 1.53
N ALA A 11 -7.18 16.83 0.86
CA ALA A 11 -6.95 15.48 0.35
C ALA A 11 -5.75 15.44 -0.60
N THR A 12 -5.69 16.40 -1.54
CA THR A 12 -4.60 16.50 -2.51
C THR A 12 -3.27 16.79 -1.84
N ALA A 13 -3.26 17.68 -0.84
CA ALA A 13 -2.06 17.99 -0.07
C ALA A 13 -1.55 16.77 0.70
N VAL A 14 -2.44 16.05 1.41
CA VAL A 14 -2.06 14.83 2.14
C VAL A 14 -1.55 13.75 1.19
N PHE A 15 -2.20 13.57 0.05
CA PHE A 15 -1.76 12.63 -0.98
C PHE A 15 -0.38 12.98 -1.53
N ALA A 16 -0.16 14.23 -1.92
CA ALA A 16 1.11 14.70 -2.46
C ALA A 16 2.26 14.56 -1.44
N VAL A 17 2.02 14.92 -0.18
CA VAL A 17 3.02 14.77 0.89
C VAL A 17 3.33 13.30 1.15
N THR A 18 2.31 12.45 1.29
CA THR A 18 2.49 11.00 1.51
C THR A 18 3.30 10.38 0.37
N TYR A 19 2.96 10.71 -0.88
CA TYR A 19 3.68 10.19 -2.05
C TYR A 19 5.12 10.71 -2.13
N ALA A 20 5.36 12.00 -1.86
CA ALA A 20 6.70 12.56 -1.84
C ALA A 20 7.60 11.87 -0.79
N VAL A 21 7.05 11.55 0.39
CA VAL A 21 7.78 10.81 1.44
C VAL A 21 8.06 9.37 1.02
N ILE A 22 7.12 8.70 0.34
CA ILE A 22 7.34 7.35 -0.21
C ILE A 22 8.47 7.37 -1.25
N VAL A 23 8.47 8.35 -2.17
CA VAL A 23 9.48 8.48 -3.22
C VAL A 23 10.86 8.83 -2.66
N TRP A 24 10.94 9.49 -1.51
CA TRP A 24 12.21 9.73 -0.82
C TRP A 24 12.87 8.42 -0.35
N ASP A 25 12.13 7.32 -0.18
CA ASP A 25 12.66 6.00 0.25
C ASP A 25 13.46 6.03 1.58
N ARG A 26 13.30 7.12 2.35
CA ARG A 26 13.92 7.29 3.68
C ARG A 26 13.15 6.57 4.77
N PHE A 27 11.89 6.22 4.52
CA PHE A 27 10.97 5.62 5.48
C PHE A 27 10.31 4.37 4.88
N ASN A 28 9.84 3.46 5.74
CA ASN A 28 9.11 2.28 5.27
C ASN A 28 7.81 2.72 4.57
N ARG A 29 7.74 2.48 3.26
CA ARG A 29 6.59 2.79 2.41
C ARG A 29 5.24 2.37 3.00
N ALA A 30 5.17 1.24 3.69
CA ALA A 30 3.93 0.76 4.31
C ALA A 30 3.51 1.63 5.50
N VAL A 31 4.48 1.99 6.37
CA VAL A 31 4.22 2.86 7.52
C VAL A 31 3.76 4.25 7.06
N VAL A 32 4.41 4.80 6.03
CA VAL A 32 4.05 6.10 5.46
C VAL A 32 2.65 6.06 4.86
N ALA A 33 2.35 5.07 4.01
CA ALA A 33 1.02 4.92 3.40
C ALA A 33 -0.09 4.77 4.46
N LEU A 34 0.12 3.94 5.48
CA LEU A 34 -0.85 3.76 6.57
C LEU A 34 -1.01 5.02 7.41
N SER A 35 0.08 5.76 7.69
CA SER A 35 -0.01 7.04 8.41
C SER A 35 -0.82 8.08 7.63
N GLY A 36 -0.65 8.15 6.30
CA GLY A 36 -1.44 9.02 5.43
C GLY A 36 -2.92 8.63 5.43
N ALA A 37 -3.23 7.33 5.38
CA ALA A 37 -4.61 6.85 5.48
C ALA A 37 -5.25 7.17 6.83
N VAL A 38 -4.53 6.99 7.94
CA VAL A 38 -5.01 7.35 9.28
C VAL A 38 -5.24 8.86 9.40
N LEU A 39 -4.33 9.69 8.87
CA LEU A 39 -4.52 11.14 8.84
C LEU A 39 -5.77 11.55 8.05
N MET A 40 -6.05 10.90 6.92
CA MET A 40 -7.28 11.14 6.15
C MET A 40 -8.55 10.83 6.95
N ILE A 41 -8.53 9.75 7.76
CA ILE A 41 -9.65 9.41 8.65
C ILE A 41 -9.78 10.43 9.79
N LEU A 42 -8.67 10.81 10.44
CA LEU A 42 -8.68 11.76 11.55
C LEU A 42 -9.14 13.16 11.14
N LEU A 43 -8.83 13.58 9.91
CA LEU A 43 -9.29 14.84 9.33
C LEU A 43 -10.75 14.78 8.86
N GLY A 44 -11.41 13.63 8.94
CA GLY A 44 -12.80 13.44 8.49
C GLY A 44 -12.95 13.44 6.97
N MET A 45 -11.87 13.23 6.22
CA MET A 45 -11.86 13.24 4.76
C MET A 45 -12.52 11.99 4.17
N ILE A 46 -12.37 10.86 4.85
CA ILE A 46 -13.00 9.57 4.54
C ILE A 46 -13.46 8.91 5.85
N THR A 47 -14.53 8.13 5.80
CA THR A 47 -14.95 7.31 6.95
C THR A 47 -14.06 6.07 7.08
N GLN A 48 -14.03 5.48 8.27
CA GLN A 48 -13.25 4.26 8.50
C GLN A 48 -13.75 3.10 7.65
N GLU A 49 -15.07 2.99 7.46
CA GLU A 49 -15.70 1.97 6.63
C GLU A 49 -15.26 2.12 5.17
N ALA A 50 -15.29 3.34 4.64
CA ALA A 50 -14.84 3.63 3.28
C ALA A 50 -13.33 3.38 3.11
N ALA A 51 -12.53 3.66 4.14
CA ALA A 51 -11.10 3.37 4.13
C ALA A 51 -10.81 1.86 4.06
N ILE A 52 -11.58 1.02 4.75
CA ILE A 52 -11.45 -0.44 4.72
C ILE A 52 -11.98 -1.01 3.40
N GLU A 53 -13.09 -0.49 2.89
CA GLU A 53 -13.65 -0.89 1.59
C GLU A 53 -12.71 -0.55 0.43
N GLY A 54 -11.93 0.52 0.56
CA GLY A 54 -10.88 0.88 -0.40
C GLY A 54 -9.68 -0.09 -0.43
N VAL A 55 -9.58 -1.04 0.50
CA VAL A 55 -8.51 -2.05 0.51
C VAL A 55 -8.89 -3.23 -0.38
N ASP A 56 -8.11 -3.45 -1.46
CA ASP A 56 -8.26 -4.63 -2.32
C ASP A 56 -7.60 -5.87 -1.68
N PHE A 57 -8.39 -6.58 -0.89
CA PHE A 57 -7.98 -7.83 -0.26
C PHE A 57 -7.72 -8.97 -1.25
N ASN A 58 -8.36 -8.95 -2.43
CA ASN A 58 -8.11 -9.96 -3.45
C ASN A 58 -6.69 -9.82 -3.98
N THR A 59 -6.28 -8.60 -4.36
CA THR A 59 -4.90 -8.33 -4.81
C THR A 59 -3.89 -8.60 -3.70
N LEU A 60 -4.13 -8.15 -2.46
CA LEU A 60 -3.24 -8.44 -1.33
C LEU A 60 -3.10 -9.95 -1.09
N GLY A 61 -4.21 -10.69 -1.06
CA GLY A 61 -4.22 -12.13 -0.89
C GLY A 61 -3.48 -12.87 -2.00
N LEU A 62 -3.68 -12.46 -3.25
CA LEU A 62 -2.96 -13.00 -4.41
C LEU A 62 -1.46 -12.74 -4.31
N LEU A 63 -1.05 -11.51 -4.00
CA LEU A 63 0.37 -11.15 -3.85
C LEU A 63 1.02 -11.95 -2.71
N VAL A 64 0.36 -12.06 -1.56
CA VAL A 64 0.84 -12.86 -0.42
C VAL A 64 0.96 -14.33 -0.82
N GLY A 65 -0.06 -14.88 -1.48
CA GLY A 65 -0.05 -16.27 -1.93
C GLY A 65 1.09 -16.56 -2.91
N MET A 66 1.29 -15.70 -3.91
CA MET A 66 2.40 -15.82 -4.86
C MET A 66 3.75 -15.73 -4.17
N MET A 67 3.94 -14.76 -3.27
CA MET A 67 5.18 -14.61 -2.51
C MET A 67 5.47 -15.81 -1.60
N ALA A 68 4.44 -16.34 -0.93
CA ALA A 68 4.58 -17.52 -0.07
C ALA A 68 5.00 -18.76 -0.89
N MET A 69 4.32 -19.02 -2.00
CA MET A 69 4.65 -20.14 -2.91
C MET A 69 6.07 -20.02 -3.47
N VAL A 70 6.45 -18.82 -3.93
CA VAL A 70 7.81 -18.54 -4.43
C VAL A 70 8.84 -18.76 -3.31
N THR A 71 8.57 -18.30 -2.09
CA THR A 71 9.48 -18.44 -0.96
C THR A 71 9.72 -19.91 -0.61
N ILE A 72 8.67 -20.73 -0.53
CA ILE A 72 8.78 -22.17 -0.25
C ILE A 72 9.56 -22.86 -1.38
N SER A 73 9.24 -22.54 -2.63
CA SER A 73 9.92 -23.07 -3.82
C SER A 73 11.41 -22.75 -3.84
N ARG A 74 11.81 -21.55 -3.40
CA ARG A 74 13.23 -21.18 -3.23
C ARG A 74 13.89 -21.96 -2.10
N GLN A 75 13.21 -22.16 -0.98
CA GLN A 75 13.79 -22.89 0.17
C GLN A 75 14.03 -24.38 -0.12
N THR A 76 13.21 -25.01 -0.97
CA THR A 76 13.38 -26.41 -1.36
C THR A 76 14.40 -26.60 -2.48
N GLY A 77 14.98 -25.52 -3.00
CA GLY A 77 15.93 -25.53 -4.12
C GLY A 77 15.31 -25.93 -5.46
N MET A 78 13.99 -25.78 -5.61
CA MET A 78 13.30 -26.08 -6.86
C MET A 78 13.84 -25.25 -8.02
N PHE A 79 14.14 -23.96 -7.78
CA PHE A 79 14.72 -23.11 -8.82
C PHE A 79 16.17 -23.49 -9.17
N GLU A 80 16.98 -23.91 -8.20
CA GLU A 80 18.34 -24.38 -8.47
C GLU A 80 18.34 -25.72 -9.22
N TYR A 81 17.45 -26.65 -8.84
CA TYR A 81 17.31 -27.93 -9.54
C TYR A 81 16.90 -27.76 -11.01
N VAL A 82 15.92 -26.89 -11.28
CA VAL A 82 15.48 -26.60 -12.66
C VAL A 82 16.59 -25.91 -13.46
N ALA A 83 17.37 -25.00 -12.85
CA ALA A 83 18.47 -24.29 -13.51
C ALA A 83 19.65 -25.20 -13.87
N ILE A 84 19.87 -26.31 -13.14
CA ILE A 84 20.88 -27.31 -13.49
C ILE A 84 20.36 -28.26 -14.58
N LEU A 85 19.04 -28.53 -14.60
CA LEU A 85 18.40 -29.43 -15.56
C LEU A 85 18.27 -28.82 -16.97
N SER A 86 18.12 -27.49 -17.07
CA SER A 86 18.08 -26.74 -18.34
C SER A 86 19.47 -26.40 -18.85
#